data_AF-A0A2I2L1Z0-F1
#
_entry.id   AF-A0A2I2L1Z0-F1
#
_cell.length_a   1.000
_cell.length_b   1.000
_cell.length_c   1.000
_cell.angle_alpha   90.00
_cell.angle_beta   90.00
_cell.angle_gamma   90.00
#
_symmetry.space_group_name_H-M   'P 1'
#
loop_
_entity.id
_entity.type
_entity.pdbx_description
1 polymer ?
#
loop_
_entity_poly.entity_id
_entity_poly.type
_entity_poly.pdbx_seq_one_letter_code
_entity_poly.pdbx_strand_id
1 'polypeptide(L)'
;MRSHSSPNQADPTPTPAKTKGRARTKSDPVEAERGALSPPSPPDPEWGEAVAACRQIVDTDVRPLRERYRRRANRHKFFFRVSGLFTVLLGGSLPLLAGADFDHRDVALAGVGVTVAVLTGLREFYRWDEMWSLLRRTENALTDELLRWDLRISRSRQASPPSAAARYCYQATEDLLAATRTIRDAEADRYFGGLRHPHVTLDPAGSRPSTP
;
A
#
# COMPACT_ATOMS: atom_id res chain seq x y z
N MET A 1 -16.26 -19.37 -39.70
CA MET A 1 -16.60 -20.64 -39.03
C MET A 1 -15.41 -21.58 -39.09
N ARG A 2 -14.57 -21.61 -38.05
CA ARG A 2 -13.56 -22.66 -37.83
C ARG A 2 -13.56 -22.98 -36.35
N SER A 3 -14.20 -24.10 -36.02
CA SER A 3 -14.12 -24.74 -34.72
C SER A 3 -12.72 -25.31 -34.55
N HIS A 4 -12.02 -24.88 -33.51
CA HIS A 4 -10.91 -25.64 -32.95
C HIS A 4 -11.19 -25.87 -31.47
N SER A 5 -11.71 -27.06 -31.20
CA SER A 5 -11.69 -27.72 -29.91
C SER A 5 -10.24 -27.87 -29.45
N SER A 6 -9.94 -27.50 -28.20
CA SER A 6 -8.73 -27.96 -27.53
C SER A 6 -9.11 -28.64 -26.21
N PRO A 7 -8.52 -29.80 -25.89
CA PRO A 7 -9.00 -30.67 -24.83
C PRO A 7 -8.29 -30.42 -23.50
N ASN A 8 -9.12 -30.40 -22.45
CA ASN A 8 -8.96 -31.10 -21.17
C ASN A 8 -7.52 -31.55 -20.81
N GLN A 9 -6.83 -30.75 -20.01
CA GLN A 9 -5.59 -31.15 -19.33
C GLN A 9 -5.92 -31.32 -17.84
N ALA A 10 -6.16 -32.58 -17.46
CA ALA A 10 -6.31 -33.00 -16.08
C ALA A 10 -4.92 -33.13 -15.44
N ASP A 11 -4.69 -32.37 -14.37
CA ASP A 11 -3.49 -32.42 -13.54
C ASP A 11 -3.46 -33.74 -12.73
N PRO A 12 -2.40 -34.57 -12.83
CA PRO A 12 -2.22 -35.68 -11.92
C PRO A 12 -1.58 -35.23 -10.60
N THR A 13 -2.31 -35.45 -9.51
CA THR A 13 -1.87 -35.36 -8.11
C THR A 13 -0.52 -36.07 -7.88
N PRO A 14 0.46 -35.44 -7.22
CA PRO A 14 1.72 -36.11 -6.87
C PRO A 14 1.55 -37.04 -5.67
N THR A 15 1.81 -38.33 -5.90
CA THR A 15 1.97 -39.38 -4.86
C THR A 15 3.18 -39.10 -3.96
N PRO A 16 3.08 -39.29 -2.63
CA PRO A 16 4.22 -39.12 -1.72
C PRO A 16 5.21 -40.28 -1.85
N ALA A 17 6.40 -39.99 -2.39
CA ALA A 17 7.51 -40.93 -2.41
C ALA A 17 8.11 -41.09 -1.00
N LYS A 18 8.07 -42.32 -0.48
CA LYS A 18 8.76 -42.77 0.73
C LYS A 18 10.27 -42.64 0.55
N THR A 19 10.91 -41.69 1.24
CA THR A 19 12.38 -41.61 1.32
C THR A 19 12.90 -42.66 2.31
N LYS A 20 13.44 -43.73 1.74
CA LYS A 20 14.13 -44.83 2.41
C LYS A 20 15.47 -44.30 2.95
N GLY A 21 15.75 -44.61 4.23
CA GLY A 21 16.97 -44.20 4.94
C GLY A 21 18.24 -44.54 4.18
N ARG A 22 19.09 -43.54 3.98
CA ARG A 22 20.44 -43.69 3.46
C ARG A 22 21.43 -43.57 4.60
N ALA A 23 22.23 -44.62 4.75
CA ALA A 23 23.25 -44.79 5.77
C ALA A 23 24.26 -43.62 5.74
N ARG A 24 24.43 -43.04 6.93
CA ARG A 24 25.43 -42.03 7.27
C ARG A 24 26.79 -42.70 7.28
N THR A 25 27.59 -42.45 6.25
CA THR A 25 29.00 -42.85 6.22
C THR A 25 29.84 -41.71 5.69
N LYS A 26 30.90 -41.40 6.45
CA LYS A 26 32.11 -40.67 6.03
C LYS A 26 31.99 -39.14 5.96
N SER A 27 32.37 -38.54 7.09
CA SER A 27 33.03 -37.25 7.27
C SER A 27 33.42 -36.53 5.97
N ASP A 28 32.60 -35.57 5.57
CA ASP A 28 32.92 -34.63 4.49
C ASP A 28 34.05 -33.68 4.94
N PRO A 29 35.06 -33.41 4.09
CA PRO A 29 36.13 -32.45 4.34
C PRO A 29 35.68 -30.99 4.11
N VAL A 30 34.45 -30.64 4.52
CA VAL A 30 33.87 -29.29 4.34
C VAL A 30 34.29 -28.33 5.46
N GLU A 31 35.02 -28.82 6.47
CA GLU A 31 35.50 -27.99 7.59
C GLU A 31 36.82 -27.25 7.29
N ALA A 32 37.52 -27.61 6.20
CA ALA A 32 38.81 -27.00 5.83
C ALA A 32 38.68 -25.71 4.99
N GLU A 33 37.51 -25.40 4.44
CA GLU A 33 37.21 -24.13 3.75
C GLU A 33 36.31 -23.19 4.56
N ARG A 34 36.18 -23.41 5.88
CA ARG A 34 35.87 -22.30 6.79
C ARG A 34 37.15 -21.47 6.98
N GLY A 35 37.66 -20.94 5.88
CA GLY A 35 38.60 -19.83 5.90
C GLY A 35 37.98 -18.81 6.84
N ALA A 36 38.67 -18.56 7.94
CA ALA A 36 38.23 -17.68 9.01
C ALA A 36 37.64 -16.42 8.37
N LEU A 37 36.31 -16.29 8.41
CA LEU A 37 35.62 -15.05 8.14
C LEU A 37 36.19 -14.09 9.17
N SER A 38 37.24 -13.39 8.77
CA SER A 38 37.84 -12.36 9.60
C SER A 38 36.69 -11.46 9.98
N PRO A 39 36.49 -11.18 11.29
CA PRO A 39 35.41 -10.32 11.71
C PRO A 39 35.50 -9.04 10.88
N PRO A 40 34.38 -8.56 10.31
CA PRO A 40 34.40 -7.41 9.43
C PRO A 40 35.14 -6.29 10.16
N SER A 41 36.18 -5.74 9.51
CA SER A 41 36.98 -4.67 10.09
C SER A 41 36.06 -3.60 10.68
N PRO A 42 36.40 -3.05 11.86
CA PRO A 42 35.59 -2.01 12.48
C PRO A 42 35.31 -0.91 11.45
N PRO A 43 34.06 -0.44 11.34
CA PRO A 43 33.68 0.52 10.33
C PRO A 43 34.53 1.78 10.46
N ASP A 44 35.03 2.29 9.33
CA ASP A 44 35.74 3.57 9.32
C ASP A 44 34.85 4.65 9.95
N PRO A 45 35.38 5.48 10.86
CA PRO A 45 34.58 6.47 11.58
C PRO A 45 33.88 7.44 10.63
N GLU A 46 34.54 7.84 9.54
CA GLU A 46 33.98 8.70 8.50
C GLU A 46 32.75 8.08 7.80
N TRP A 47 32.75 6.76 7.56
CA TRP A 47 31.60 6.06 6.98
C TRP A 47 30.44 6.00 7.98
N GLY A 48 30.74 5.73 9.25
CA GLY A 48 29.75 5.72 10.32
C GLY A 48 29.03 7.06 10.46
N GLU A 49 29.78 8.16 10.43
CA GLU A 49 29.24 9.53 10.47
C GLU A 49 28.38 9.84 9.24
N ALA A 50 28.85 9.50 8.03
CA ALA A 50 28.07 9.72 6.81
C ALA A 50 26.74 8.95 6.83
N VAL A 51 26.76 7.68 7.25
CA VAL A 51 25.53 6.87 7.36
C VAL A 51 24.59 7.41 8.43
N ALA A 52 25.12 7.90 9.56
CA ALA A 52 24.31 8.54 10.59
C ALA A 52 23.63 9.81 10.05
N ALA A 53 24.34 10.66 9.32
CA ALA A 53 23.78 11.84 8.67
C ALA A 53 22.70 11.48 7.62
N CYS A 54 23.00 10.53 6.73
CA CYS A 54 22.02 10.02 5.75
C CYS A 54 20.75 9.50 6.45
N ARG A 55 20.91 8.70 7.52
CA ARG A 55 19.79 8.16 8.30
C ARG A 55 18.97 9.27 8.95
N GLN A 56 19.62 10.29 9.52
CA GLN A 56 18.93 11.42 10.12
C GLN A 56 18.04 12.16 9.11
N ILE A 57 18.52 12.36 7.89
CA ILE A 57 17.73 12.97 6.80
C ILE A 57 16.50 12.09 6.48
N VAL A 58 16.70 10.79 6.27
CA VAL A 58 15.62 9.84 5.96
C VAL A 58 14.59 9.73 7.09
N ASP A 59 15.05 9.73 8.34
CA ASP A 59 14.22 9.65 9.53
C ASP A 59 13.41 10.93 9.77
N THR A 60 13.90 12.07 9.30
CA THR A 60 13.20 13.37 9.41
C THR A 60 12.18 13.55 8.28
N ASP A 61 12.53 13.18 7.05
CA ASP A 61 11.70 13.53 5.88
C ASP A 61 10.80 12.39 5.42
N VAL A 62 11.35 11.17 5.32
CA VAL A 62 10.68 10.05 4.63
C VAL A 62 9.88 9.19 5.60
N ARG A 63 10.42 8.87 6.78
CA ARG A 63 9.72 8.02 7.76
C ARG A 63 8.43 8.65 8.31
N PRO A 64 8.40 9.94 8.69
CA PRO A 64 7.18 10.55 9.21
C PRO A 64 6.11 10.65 8.13
N LEU A 65 6.52 10.87 6.88
CA LEU A 65 5.65 10.85 5.72
C LEU A 65 4.98 9.46 5.58
N ARG A 66 5.76 8.38 5.54
CA ARG A 66 5.23 7.00 5.50
C ARG A 66 4.26 6.73 6.65
N GLU A 67 4.58 7.17 7.86
CA GLU A 67 3.73 6.97 9.03
C GLU A 67 2.39 7.72 8.93
N ARG A 68 2.39 8.92 8.33
CA ARG A 68 1.15 9.65 8.05
C ARG A 68 0.28 8.89 7.05
N TYR A 69 0.86 8.32 5.99
CA TYR A 69 0.13 7.47 5.04
C TYR A 69 -0.46 6.23 5.72
N ARG A 70 0.34 5.53 6.53
CA ARG A 70 -0.12 4.35 7.28
C ARG A 70 -1.29 4.68 8.21
N ARG A 71 -1.18 5.77 8.99
CA ARG A 71 -2.26 6.23 9.88
C ARG A 71 -3.51 6.61 9.11
N ARG A 72 -3.37 7.32 7.98
CA ARG A 72 -4.50 7.71 7.13
C ARG A 72 -5.17 6.48 6.52
N ALA A 73 -4.41 5.50 6.00
CA ALA A 73 -4.95 4.26 5.46
C ALA A 73 -5.72 3.44 6.52
N ASN A 74 -5.20 3.36 7.74
CA ASN A 74 -5.89 2.66 8.84
C ASN A 74 -7.20 3.35 9.25
N ARG A 75 -7.24 4.69 9.28
CA ARG A 75 -8.49 5.41 9.54
C ARG A 75 -9.55 5.11 8.48
N HIS A 76 -9.18 5.01 7.22
CA HIS A 76 -10.13 4.67 6.14
C HIS A 76 -10.69 3.25 6.28
N LYS A 77 -9.86 2.27 6.65
CA LYS A 77 -10.36 0.91 6.99
C LYS A 77 -11.34 0.93 8.15
N PHE A 78 -11.06 1.72 9.18
CA PHE A 78 -11.96 1.86 10.32
C PHE A 78 -13.32 2.42 9.89
N PHE A 79 -13.33 3.51 9.13
CA PHE A 79 -14.57 4.09 8.60
C PHE A 79 -15.37 3.08 7.77
N PHE A 80 -14.73 2.36 6.85
CA PHE A 80 -15.39 1.32 6.05
C PHE A 80 -16.03 0.22 6.92
N ARG A 81 -15.31 -0.26 7.94
CA ARG A 81 -15.85 -1.26 8.87
C ARG A 81 -17.01 -0.72 9.70
N VAL A 82 -16.90 0.52 10.17
CA VAL A 82 -17.94 1.18 10.95
C VAL A 82 -19.19 1.40 10.11
N SER A 83 -19.07 1.89 8.86
CA SER A 83 -20.24 2.05 7.99
C SER A 83 -20.94 0.73 7.70
N GLY A 84 -20.18 -0.34 7.42
CA GLY A 84 -20.75 -1.66 7.18
C GLY A 84 -21.47 -2.20 8.42
N LEU A 85 -20.88 -2.02 9.61
CA LEU A 85 -21.50 -2.41 10.88
C LEU A 85 -22.80 -1.63 11.10
N PHE A 86 -22.82 -0.32 10.86
CA PHE A 86 -24.04 0.47 10.95
C PHE A 86 -25.11 -0.01 9.97
N THR A 87 -24.76 -0.30 8.71
CA THR A 87 -25.72 -0.84 7.74
C THR A 87 -26.36 -2.14 8.23
N VAL A 88 -25.56 -3.05 8.80
CA VAL A 88 -26.09 -4.32 9.35
C VAL A 88 -26.96 -4.08 10.58
N LEU A 89 -26.52 -3.22 11.50
CA LEU A 89 -27.30 -2.85 12.69
C LEU A 89 -28.64 -2.21 12.30
N LEU A 90 -28.64 -1.30 11.34
CA LEU A 90 -29.86 -0.64 10.86
C LEU A 90 -30.77 -1.64 10.13
N GLY A 91 -30.20 -2.48 9.25
CA GLY A 91 -30.96 -3.54 8.56
C GLY A 91 -31.59 -4.54 9.53
N GLY A 92 -30.87 -4.93 10.59
CA GLY A 92 -31.38 -5.82 11.64
C GLY A 92 -32.35 -5.14 12.61
N SER A 93 -32.23 -3.82 12.79
CA SER A 93 -33.15 -3.05 13.63
C SER A 93 -34.56 -2.95 13.02
N LEU A 94 -34.69 -2.99 11.69
CA LEU A 94 -35.99 -2.90 11.00
C LEU A 94 -37.00 -3.97 11.45
N PRO A 95 -36.67 -5.29 11.45
CA PRO A 95 -37.57 -6.31 11.97
C PRO A 95 -37.93 -6.12 13.45
N LEU A 96 -36.95 -5.69 14.27
CA LEU A 96 -37.19 -5.42 15.69
C LEU A 96 -38.14 -4.25 15.92
N LEU A 97 -38.01 -3.17 15.13
CA LEU A 97 -38.93 -2.03 15.14
C LEU A 97 -40.30 -2.36 14.54
N ALA A 98 -40.38 -3.35 13.66
CA ALA A 98 -41.64 -3.75 13.03
C ALA A 98 -42.52 -4.59 13.96
N GLY A 99 -41.92 -5.39 14.83
CA GLY A 99 -42.63 -6.28 15.76
C GLY A 99 -42.96 -5.68 17.12
N ALA A 100 -42.58 -4.42 17.37
CA ALA A 100 -42.71 -3.82 18.67
C ALA A 100 -43.68 -2.62 18.66
N ASP A 101 -44.75 -2.72 19.43
CA ASP A 101 -45.75 -1.67 19.58
C ASP A 101 -45.27 -0.63 20.62
N PHE A 102 -44.78 0.51 20.13
CA PHE A 102 -44.39 1.65 20.95
C PHE A 102 -44.89 2.97 20.34
N ASP A 103 -45.26 3.94 21.19
CA ASP A 103 -45.83 5.25 20.79
C ASP A 103 -44.92 6.13 19.90
N HIS A 104 -43.63 5.80 19.77
CA HIS A 104 -42.65 6.62 19.03
C HIS A 104 -42.04 5.91 17.82
N ARG A 105 -42.73 4.88 17.29
CA ARG A 105 -42.27 4.06 16.17
C ARG A 105 -41.92 4.86 14.92
N ASP A 106 -42.74 5.83 14.54
CA ASP A 106 -42.54 6.65 13.34
C ASP A 106 -41.26 7.50 13.41
N VAL A 107 -40.95 8.03 14.61
CA VAL A 107 -39.73 8.81 14.86
C VAL A 107 -38.49 7.92 14.74
N ALA A 108 -38.55 6.69 15.27
CA ALA A 108 -37.45 5.75 15.17
C ALA A 108 -37.21 5.29 13.72
N LEU A 109 -38.27 5.01 12.97
CA LEU A 109 -38.20 4.69 11.54
C LEU A 109 -37.60 5.84 10.72
N ALA A 110 -38.03 7.08 10.97
CA ALA A 110 -37.48 8.26 10.32
C ALA A 110 -35.98 8.43 10.65
N GLY A 111 -35.59 8.23 11.91
CA GLY A 111 -34.18 8.28 12.34
C GLY A 111 -33.30 7.25 11.64
N VAL A 112 -33.78 6.00 11.52
CA VAL A 112 -33.10 4.94 10.78
C VAL A 112 -32.96 5.31 9.31
N GLY A 113 -34.04 5.76 8.66
CA GLY A 113 -34.04 6.17 7.26
C GLY A 113 -33.04 7.30 6.97
N VAL A 114 -33.04 8.35 7.80
CA VAL A 114 -32.07 9.46 7.71
C VAL A 114 -30.65 8.96 7.88
N THR A 115 -30.41 8.08 8.85
CA THR A 115 -29.08 7.54 9.10
C THR A 115 -28.58 6.68 7.92
N VAL A 116 -29.44 5.85 7.32
CA VAL A 116 -29.11 5.11 6.08
C VAL A 116 -28.80 6.07 4.95
N ALA A 117 -29.61 7.11 4.74
CA ALA A 117 -29.40 8.09 3.68
C ALA A 117 -28.06 8.84 3.86
N VAL A 118 -27.74 9.27 5.08
CA VAL A 118 -26.46 9.92 5.41
C VAL A 118 -25.29 8.96 5.18
N LEU A 119 -25.38 7.71 5.64
CA LEU A 119 -24.33 6.69 5.42
C LEU A 119 -24.13 6.39 3.94
N THR A 120 -25.22 6.31 3.17
CA THR A 120 -25.18 6.04 1.73
C THR A 120 -24.56 7.21 0.98
N GLY A 121 -24.98 8.45 1.28
CA GLY A 121 -24.40 9.65 0.70
C GLY A 121 -22.92 9.81 1.07
N LEU A 122 -22.55 9.53 2.33
CA LEU A 122 -21.16 9.59 2.78
C LEU A 122 -20.28 8.53 2.10
N ARG A 123 -20.81 7.32 1.90
CA ARG A 123 -20.13 6.24 1.17
C ARG A 123 -19.86 6.63 -0.28
N GLU A 124 -20.86 7.19 -0.96
CA GLU A 124 -20.76 7.58 -2.37
C GLU A 124 -19.83 8.77 -2.54
N PHE A 125 -20.01 9.82 -1.73
CA PHE A 125 -19.28 11.08 -1.86
C PHE A 125 -17.77 10.91 -1.67
N TYR A 126 -17.39 10.01 -0.76
CA TYR A 126 -16.03 9.99 -0.25
C TYR A 126 -15.21 8.84 -0.86
N ARG A 127 -15.82 8.01 -1.72
CA ARG A 127 -15.18 6.91 -2.49
C ARG A 127 -14.09 6.19 -1.68
N TRP A 128 -14.44 5.79 -0.45
CA TRP A 128 -13.48 5.33 0.57
C TRP A 128 -12.56 4.21 0.10
N ASP A 129 -13.08 3.33 -0.74
CA ASP A 129 -12.34 2.19 -1.28
C ASP A 129 -11.21 2.63 -2.22
N GLU A 130 -11.50 3.56 -3.14
CA GLU A 130 -10.51 4.07 -4.08
C GLU A 130 -9.42 4.86 -3.34
N MET A 131 -9.82 5.72 -2.40
CA MET A 131 -8.89 6.49 -1.57
C MET A 131 -7.98 5.59 -0.72
N TRP A 132 -8.56 4.56 -0.09
CA TRP A 132 -7.79 3.58 0.67
C TRP A 132 -6.80 2.83 -0.21
N SER A 133 -7.24 2.37 -1.38
CA SER A 133 -6.37 1.63 -2.31
C SER A 133 -5.21 2.50 -2.82
N LEU A 134 -5.47 3.78 -3.11
CA LEU A 134 -4.46 4.75 -3.54
C LEU A 134 -3.42 4.96 -2.45
N LEU A 135 -3.87 5.30 -1.23
CA LEU A 135 -3.00 5.50 -0.07
C LEU A 135 -2.14 4.26 0.22
N ARG A 136 -2.71 3.06 0.09
CA ARG A 136 -1.97 1.82 0.35
C ARG A 136 -0.93 1.52 -0.72
N ARG A 137 -1.21 1.81 -1.99
CA ARG A 137 -0.23 1.71 -3.08
C ARG A 137 0.93 2.68 -2.86
N THR A 138 0.64 3.92 -2.47
CA THR A 138 1.67 4.92 -2.15
C THR A 138 2.52 4.50 -0.94
N GLU A 139 1.90 4.00 0.14
CA GLU A 139 2.62 3.48 1.31
C GLU A 139 3.55 2.32 0.95
N ASN A 140 3.07 1.38 0.14
CA ASN A 140 3.87 0.25 -0.32
C ASN A 140 5.05 0.72 -1.20
N ALA A 141 4.82 1.68 -2.10
CA ALA A 141 5.88 2.24 -2.95
C ALA A 141 6.97 2.96 -2.13
N LEU A 142 6.57 3.76 -1.12
CA LEU A 142 7.53 4.40 -0.19
C LEU A 142 8.30 3.36 0.62
N THR A 143 7.65 2.27 1.02
CA THR A 143 8.29 1.20 1.78
C THR A 143 9.32 0.45 0.94
N ASP A 144 8.98 0.15 -0.32
CA ASP A 144 9.88 -0.50 -1.27
C ASP A 144 11.13 0.35 -1.54
N GLU A 145 10.98 1.66 -1.76
CA GLU A 145 12.13 2.54 -1.98
C GLU A 145 13.01 2.71 -0.73
N LEU A 146 12.42 2.76 0.46
CA LEU A 146 13.17 2.73 1.72
C LEU A 146 13.98 1.44 1.87
N LEU A 147 13.39 0.28 1.54
CA LEU A 147 14.11 -0.99 1.59
C LEU A 147 15.25 -1.04 0.56
N ARG A 148 15.04 -0.51 -0.65
CA ARG A 148 16.11 -0.39 -1.65
C ARG A 148 17.25 0.47 -1.17
N TRP A 149 16.95 1.60 -0.54
CA TRP A 149 17.96 2.47 0.05
C TRP A 149 18.75 1.77 1.17
N ASP A 150 18.06 1.11 2.10
CA ASP A 150 18.70 0.34 3.18
C ASP A 150 19.64 -0.75 2.63
N LEU A 151 19.22 -1.43 1.55
CA LEU A 151 20.03 -2.41 0.85
C LEU A 151 21.24 -1.78 0.14
N ARG A 152 21.08 -0.62 -0.49
CA ARG A 152 22.18 0.12 -1.15
C ARG A 152 23.24 0.54 -0.13
N ILE A 153 22.85 1.09 1.02
CA ILE A 153 23.78 1.43 2.11
C ILE A 153 24.48 0.19 2.67
N SER A 154 23.75 -0.90 2.85
CA SER A 154 24.32 -2.15 3.35
C SER A 154 25.35 -2.77 2.38
N ARG A 155 25.13 -2.62 1.07
CA ARG A 155 26.06 -3.07 0.02
C ARG A 155 27.27 -2.15 -0.15
N SER A 156 27.09 -0.83 -0.01
CA SER A 156 28.21 0.12 -0.16
C SER A 156 29.30 -0.11 0.87
N ARG A 157 28.92 -0.57 2.07
CA ARG A 157 29.84 -1.04 3.11
C ARG A 157 30.78 -2.16 2.65
N GLN A 158 30.32 -3.04 1.76
CA GLN A 158 31.05 -4.24 1.36
C GLN A 158 31.85 -4.06 0.06
N ALA A 159 31.42 -3.14 -0.81
CA ALA A 159 31.87 -3.09 -2.21
C ALA A 159 32.80 -1.91 -2.55
N SER A 160 32.95 -0.92 -1.68
CA SER A 160 33.62 0.34 -2.02
C SER A 160 34.82 0.65 -1.14
N PRO A 161 35.87 1.29 -1.70
CA PRO A 161 36.92 1.87 -0.87
C PRO A 161 36.32 2.92 0.09
N PRO A 162 36.89 3.11 1.29
CA PRO A 162 36.30 3.92 2.37
C PRO A 162 35.85 5.32 1.94
N SER A 163 36.69 6.01 1.15
CA SER A 163 36.45 7.37 0.67
C SER A 163 35.32 7.47 -0.37
N ALA A 164 34.98 6.38 -1.06
CA ALA A 164 33.86 6.33 -2.00
C ALA A 164 32.54 5.93 -1.33
N ALA A 165 32.60 5.22 -0.19
CA ALA A 165 31.42 4.71 0.50
C ALA A 165 30.53 5.84 1.06
N ALA A 166 31.14 6.93 1.57
CA ALA A 166 30.41 8.10 2.03
C ALA A 166 29.65 8.81 0.90
N ARG A 167 30.30 9.04 -0.25
CA ARG A 167 29.67 9.63 -1.45
C ARG A 167 28.49 8.80 -1.94
N TYR A 168 28.65 7.47 -1.92
CA TYR A 168 27.57 6.56 -2.30
C TYR A 168 26.37 6.63 -1.35
N CYS A 169 26.58 6.84 -0.04
CA CYS A 169 25.48 7.06 0.92
C CYS A 169 24.66 8.30 0.58
N TYR A 170 25.34 9.42 0.30
CA TYR A 170 24.67 10.66 -0.08
C TYR A 170 23.89 10.49 -1.38
N GLN A 171 24.51 9.92 -2.41
CA GLN A 171 23.84 9.66 -3.69
C GLN A 171 22.61 8.76 -3.54
N ALA A 172 22.73 7.66 -2.78
CA ALA A 172 21.58 6.79 -2.52
C ALA A 172 20.44 7.53 -1.79
N THR A 173 20.78 8.45 -0.88
CA THR A 173 19.80 9.26 -0.14
C THR A 173 19.14 10.30 -1.04
N GLU A 174 19.89 10.95 -1.93
CA GLU A 174 19.32 11.85 -2.94
C GLU A 174 18.36 11.12 -3.89
N ASP A 175 18.75 9.93 -4.36
CA ASP A 175 17.89 9.08 -5.19
C ASP A 175 16.57 8.74 -4.47
N LEU A 176 16.65 8.38 -3.18
CA LEU A 176 15.46 8.09 -2.36
C LEU A 176 14.55 9.31 -2.23
N LEU A 177 15.13 10.50 -2.00
CA LEU A 177 14.37 11.75 -1.90
C LEU A 177 13.71 12.10 -3.24
N ALA A 178 14.42 11.94 -4.35
CA ALA A 178 13.89 12.15 -5.69
C ALA A 178 12.73 11.18 -5.98
N ALA A 179 12.91 9.89 -5.73
CA ALA A 179 11.87 8.88 -5.90
C ALA A 179 10.65 9.15 -5.00
N THR A 180 10.88 9.62 -3.76
CA THR A 180 9.80 10.02 -2.85
C THR A 180 8.98 11.18 -3.41
N ARG A 181 9.62 12.18 -4.03
CA ARG A 181 8.92 13.28 -4.71
C ARG A 181 8.09 12.77 -5.89
N THR A 182 8.68 11.96 -6.75
CA THR A 182 7.96 11.36 -7.89
C THR A 182 6.75 10.54 -7.45
N ILE A 183 6.85 9.77 -6.37
CA ILE A 183 5.72 9.02 -5.80
C ILE A 183 4.60 9.97 -5.36
N ARG A 184 4.94 11.10 -4.73
CA ARG A 184 3.95 12.09 -4.29
C ARG A 184 3.30 12.82 -5.46
N ASP A 185 4.07 13.16 -6.48
CA ASP A 185 3.54 13.82 -7.68
C ASP A 185 2.57 12.88 -8.40
N ALA A 186 2.94 11.60 -8.56
CA ALA A 186 2.06 10.59 -9.13
C ALA A 186 0.79 10.34 -8.29
N GLU A 187 0.86 10.48 -6.97
CA GLU A 187 -0.33 10.45 -6.12
C GLU A 187 -1.22 11.67 -6.35
N ALA A 188 -0.63 12.87 -6.37
CA ALA A 188 -1.36 14.12 -6.62
C ALA A 188 -2.06 14.06 -7.98
N ASP A 189 -1.37 13.62 -9.03
CA ASP A 189 -1.94 13.47 -10.37
C ASP A 189 -3.12 12.50 -10.40
N ARG A 190 -3.05 11.39 -9.64
CA ARG A 190 -4.19 10.45 -9.54
C ARG A 190 -5.35 11.04 -8.75
N TYR A 191 -5.06 11.72 -7.65
CA TYR A 191 -6.07 12.35 -6.81
C TYR A 191 -6.81 13.46 -7.56
N PHE A 192 -6.07 14.38 -8.19
CA PHE A 192 -6.64 15.51 -8.92
C PHE A 192 -7.10 15.15 -10.33
N GLY A 193 -6.48 14.16 -10.98
CA GLY A 193 -6.91 13.67 -12.29
C GLY A 193 -8.33 13.11 -12.28
N GLY A 194 -8.75 12.51 -11.15
CA GLY A 194 -10.13 12.08 -10.92
C GLY A 194 -11.13 13.23 -10.72
N LEU A 195 -10.64 14.45 -10.43
CA LEU A 195 -11.46 15.65 -10.22
C LEU A 195 -11.68 16.47 -11.51
N ARG A 196 -11.37 15.90 -12.69
CA ARG A 196 -11.53 16.57 -14.00
C ARG A 196 -12.85 17.36 -14.05
N HIS A 197 -12.71 18.68 -14.08
CA HIS A 197 -13.82 19.59 -14.18
C HIS A 197 -14.62 19.28 -15.44
N PRO A 198 -15.97 19.29 -15.38
CA PRO A 198 -16.75 19.17 -16.59
C PRO A 198 -16.26 20.24 -17.56
N HIS A 199 -15.83 19.82 -18.76
CA HIS A 199 -15.59 20.75 -19.84
C HIS A 199 -16.92 21.43 -20.09
N VAL A 200 -17.08 22.65 -19.55
CA VAL A 200 -18.15 23.54 -19.99
C VAL A 200 -17.78 23.88 -21.42
N THR A 201 -18.25 23.06 -22.35
CA THR A 201 -18.32 23.42 -23.75
C THR A 201 -19.32 24.57 -23.79
N LEU A 202 -18.82 25.80 -23.63
CA LEU A 202 -19.56 26.97 -24.02
C LEU A 202 -19.77 26.80 -25.51
N ASP A 203 -20.95 26.29 -25.88
CA ASP A 203 -21.37 26.19 -27.25
C ASP A 203 -21.34 27.63 -27.80
N PRO A 204 -20.41 27.98 -28.70
CA PRO A 204 -20.27 29.37 -29.16
C PRO A 204 -21.47 29.79 -30.02
N ALA A 205 -22.37 28.86 -30.36
CA ALA A 205 -23.61 29.12 -31.06
C ALA A 205 -24.77 29.15 -30.06
N GLY A 206 -25.09 30.34 -29.56
CA GLY A 206 -26.35 30.64 -28.89
C GLY A 206 -27.54 30.34 -29.81
N SER A 207 -27.98 29.08 -29.81
CA SER A 207 -29.19 28.64 -30.47
C SER A 207 -30.36 29.01 -29.57
N ARG A 208 -31.01 30.14 -29.89
CA ARG A 208 -32.23 30.58 -29.20
C ARG A 208 -33.27 29.45 -29.22
N PRO A 209 -33.97 29.18 -28.11
CA PRO A 209 -35.12 28.29 -28.12
C PRO A 209 -36.23 28.91 -28.97
N SER A 210 -36.63 28.24 -30.04
CA SER A 210 -37.84 28.55 -30.80
C SER A 210 -39.06 28.17 -29.96
N THR A 211 -39.78 29.17 -29.46
CA THR A 211 -41.11 29.02 -28.86
C THR A 211 -42.16 28.72 -29.94
N PRO A 212 -43.10 27.79 -29.70
CA PRO A 212 -44.25 27.52 -30.56
C PRO A 212 -45.31 28.64 -30.50
#